data_AF-A0A7G9P1B7-F1
#
_entry.id   AF-A0A7G9P1B7-F1
#
_cell.length_a   1.000
_cell.length_b   1.000
_cell.length_c   1.000
_cell.angle_alpha   90.00
_cell.angle_beta   90.00
_cell.angle_gamma   90.00
#
_symmetry.space_group_name_H-M   'P 1'
#
loop_
_entity.id
_entity.type
_entity.pdbx_description
1 polymer ?
#
loop_
_entity_poly.entity_id
_entity_poly.type
_entity_poly.pdbx_seq_one_letter_code
_entity_poly.pdbx_strand_id
1 'polypeptide(L)'
;MSWPDGLHAQAITTPTSSKPRITITRVDGDVFDIVDFSFKLLADTSGAGASLEVTPKLNGEDAFNDPVYFEATGYHSKPFSYNRTPTYLGQSTALLKGYDTYVITLYVDYGLTSLTVEGAATSVPEPAALTVMIFGAVAMIRPRRRAA
;
A
#
# COMPACT_ATOMS: atom_id res chain seq x y z
N MET A 1 -12.72 -4.43 -9.47
CA MET A 1 -11.72 -4.24 -8.40
C MET A 1 -12.21 -3.16 -7.46
N SER A 2 -12.25 -3.41 -6.15
CA SER A 2 -12.43 -2.36 -5.13
C SER A 2 -11.05 -1.86 -4.72
N TRP A 3 -10.91 -0.56 -4.50
CA TRP A 3 -9.71 0.01 -3.90
C TRP A 3 -9.61 -0.43 -2.43
N PRO A 4 -8.41 -0.66 -1.86
CA PRO A 4 -8.28 -1.03 -0.45
C PRO A 4 -8.85 0.05 0.47
N ASP A 5 -9.54 -0.36 1.53
CA ASP A 5 -10.05 0.55 2.56
C ASP A 5 -8.88 1.35 3.17
N GLY A 6 -9.06 2.67 3.29
CA GLY A 6 -8.06 3.57 3.88
C GLY A 6 -6.93 4.02 2.94
N LEU A 7 -6.88 3.54 1.69
CA LEU A 7 -5.95 4.04 0.69
C LEU A 7 -6.63 5.13 -0.15
N HIS A 8 -5.92 6.19 -0.51
CA HIS A 8 -6.46 7.24 -1.40
C HIS A 8 -5.43 7.62 -2.47
N ALA A 9 -5.93 7.91 -3.68
CA ALA A 9 -5.11 8.45 -4.76
C ALA A 9 -5.71 9.78 -5.22
N GLN A 10 -4.84 10.77 -5.41
CA GLN A 10 -5.20 12.05 -6.00
C GLN A 10 -4.41 12.28 -7.29
N ALA A 11 -5.13 12.69 -8.34
CA ALA A 11 -4.56 13.19 -9.59
C ALA A 11 -4.85 14.69 -9.71
N ILE A 12 -3.90 15.46 -10.22
CA ILE A 12 -4.06 16.88 -10.54
C ILE A 12 -4.13 17.02 -12.07
N THR A 13 -5.25 17.52 -12.60
CA THR A 13 -5.52 17.66 -14.04
C THR A 13 -5.65 19.11 -14.50
N THR A 14 -5.44 20.07 -13.61
CA THR A 14 -5.40 21.49 -13.97
C THR A 14 -4.11 21.81 -14.73
N PRO A 15 -4.08 22.83 -15.62
CA PRO A 15 -2.84 23.28 -16.23
C PRO A 15 -1.94 23.85 -15.13
N THR A 16 -1.06 23.00 -14.61
CA THR A 16 0.01 23.37 -13.70
C THR A 16 1.32 23.38 -14.48
N SER A 17 2.27 24.24 -14.12
CA SER A 17 3.62 24.20 -14.69
C SER A 17 4.45 22.99 -14.22
N SER A 18 3.85 22.07 -13.46
CA SER A 18 4.52 20.92 -12.86
C SER A 18 4.22 19.64 -13.65
N LYS A 19 5.15 18.67 -13.60
CA LYS A 19 5.00 17.35 -14.22
C LYS A 19 3.71 16.67 -13.72
N PRO A 20 2.97 15.93 -14.57
CA PRO A 20 1.91 15.03 -14.14
C PRO A 20 2.31 14.17 -12.94
N ARG A 21 1.40 14.06 -11.97
CA ARG A 21 1.67 13.42 -10.68
C ARG A 21 0.47 12.67 -10.14
N ILE A 22 0.73 11.50 -9.55
CA ILE A 22 -0.20 10.76 -8.69
C ILE A 22 0.43 10.66 -7.31
N THR A 23 -0.29 11.10 -6.28
CA THR A 23 0.12 10.91 -4.88
C THR A 23 -0.74 9.83 -4.25
N ILE A 24 -0.11 8.83 -3.66
CA ILE A 24 -0.75 7.73 -2.96
C ILE A 24 -0.37 7.85 -1.48
N THR A 25 -1.36 7.89 -0.60
CA THR A 25 -1.18 7.92 0.84
C THR A 25 -2.29 7.13 1.53
N ARG A 26 -2.03 6.63 2.73
CA ARG A 26 -3.07 6.07 3.58
C ARG A 26 -3.67 7.16 4.47
N VAL A 27 -4.99 7.16 4.64
CA VAL A 27 -5.66 8.16 5.49
C VAL A 27 -5.42 7.98 6.98
N ASP A 28 -5.00 6.79 7.40
CA ASP A 28 -4.59 6.54 8.79
C ASP A 28 -3.15 6.96 9.09
N GLY A 29 -2.38 7.35 8.06
CA GLY A 29 -0.97 7.73 8.20
C GLY A 29 -0.01 6.56 8.44
N ASP A 30 -0.49 5.31 8.39
CA ASP A 30 0.36 4.14 8.52
C ASP A 30 1.22 3.94 7.25
N VAL A 31 2.33 3.23 7.44
CA VAL A 31 3.18 2.81 6.32
C VAL A 31 2.56 1.66 5.52
N PHE A 32 2.94 1.57 4.25
CA PHE A 32 2.61 0.46 3.36
C PHE A 32 3.68 0.25 2.30
N ASP A 33 3.67 -0.94 1.71
CA ASP A 33 4.55 -1.35 0.63
C ASP A 33 3.78 -1.29 -0.69
N ILE A 34 4.41 -0.81 -1.76
CA ILE A 34 3.91 -1.05 -3.13
C ILE A 34 4.51 -2.37 -3.61
N VAL A 35 3.67 -3.39 -3.73
CA VAL A 35 4.08 -4.75 -4.14
C VAL A 35 4.24 -4.82 -5.65
N ASP A 36 3.23 -4.35 -6.36
CA ASP A 36 3.20 -4.27 -7.81
C ASP A 36 2.35 -3.09 -8.26
N PHE A 37 2.68 -2.57 -9.44
CA PHE A 37 1.85 -1.59 -10.11
C PHE A 37 1.98 -1.73 -11.63
N SER A 38 0.94 -1.27 -12.33
CA SER A 38 0.96 -1.11 -13.77
C SER A 38 0.47 0.28 -14.16
N PHE A 39 1.00 0.80 -15.25
CA PHE A 39 0.50 2.02 -15.86
C PHE A 39 0.50 1.91 -17.38
N LYS A 40 -0.14 2.88 -18.04
CA LYS A 40 -0.05 3.09 -19.48
C LYS A 40 0.30 4.52 -19.80
N LEU A 41 1.00 4.72 -20.91
CA LEU A 41 1.23 6.06 -21.44
C LEU A 41 -0.05 6.63 -22.05
N LEU A 42 -0.26 7.94 -21.86
CA LEU A 42 -1.28 8.72 -22.56
C LEU A 42 -0.65 9.68 -23.58
N ALA A 43 0.64 9.49 -23.88
CA ALA A 43 1.42 10.21 -24.89
C ALA A 43 2.61 9.36 -25.38
N ASP A 44 3.28 9.77 -26.45
CA ASP A 44 4.48 9.08 -26.94
C ASP A 44 5.76 9.55 -26.22
N THR A 45 6.61 8.60 -25.83
CA THR A 45 7.93 8.85 -25.21
C THR A 45 9.09 8.23 -25.99
N SER A 46 8.80 7.40 -27.00
CA SER A 46 9.78 6.62 -27.77
C SER A 46 10.90 7.42 -28.42
N GLY A 47 10.67 8.69 -28.77
CA GLY A 47 11.69 9.55 -29.37
C GLY A 47 12.71 10.14 -28.40
N ALA A 48 12.34 10.35 -27.14
CA ALA A 48 13.20 10.99 -26.13
C ALA A 48 13.70 10.00 -25.06
N GLY A 49 13.02 8.86 -24.92
CA GLY A 49 13.14 8.01 -23.75
C GLY A 49 12.37 8.58 -22.56
N ALA A 50 11.98 7.71 -21.64
CA ALA A 50 11.33 8.12 -20.41
C ALA A 50 11.59 7.15 -19.26
N SER A 51 11.57 7.73 -18.06
CA SER A 51 11.52 6.99 -16.80
C SER A 51 10.39 7.54 -15.94
N LEU A 52 9.54 6.66 -15.44
CA LEU A 52 8.60 6.94 -14.37
C LEU A 52 9.40 7.10 -13.07
N GLU A 53 9.19 8.21 -12.37
CA GLU A 53 9.87 8.56 -11.12
C GLU A 53 8.92 8.27 -9.96
N VAL A 54 9.31 7.38 -9.03
CA VAL A 54 8.58 7.14 -7.78
C VAL A 54 9.40 7.67 -6.62
N THR A 55 8.88 8.64 -5.89
CA THR A 55 9.52 9.24 -4.71
C THR A 55 8.77 8.80 -3.46
N PRO A 56 9.28 7.80 -2.71
CA PRO A 56 8.72 7.41 -1.43
C PRO A 56 9.01 8.47 -0.36
N LYS A 57 8.09 8.63 0.58
CA LYS A 57 8.24 9.56 1.70
C LYS A 57 7.89 8.92 3.03
N LEU A 58 8.56 9.41 4.07
CA LEU A 58 8.24 9.09 5.44
C LEU A 58 8.13 10.38 6.24
N ASN A 59 6.96 10.61 6.84
CA ASN A 59 6.61 11.81 7.58
C ASN A 59 6.84 13.11 6.79
N GLY A 60 6.54 13.08 5.48
CA GLY A 60 6.68 14.22 4.58
C GLY A 60 8.07 14.42 3.96
N GLU A 61 9.09 13.75 4.49
CA GLU A 61 10.47 13.81 4.00
C GLU A 61 10.72 12.76 2.91
N ASP A 62 11.52 13.11 1.90
CA ASP A 62 11.92 12.17 0.84
C ASP A 62 12.78 11.04 1.43
N ALA A 63 12.45 9.80 1.09
CA ALA A 63 13.17 8.62 1.57
C ALA A 63 14.59 8.48 0.99
N PHE A 64 14.79 9.06 -0.20
CA PHE A 64 16.01 8.95 -0.99
C PHE A 64 16.37 10.31 -1.58
N ASN A 65 17.66 10.53 -1.85
CA ASN A 65 18.13 11.73 -2.56
C ASN A 65 17.63 11.76 -4.02
N ASP A 66 17.44 10.58 -4.62
CA ASP A 66 16.96 10.40 -5.98
C ASP A 66 15.71 9.50 -5.98
N PRO A 67 14.74 9.73 -6.88
CA PRO A 67 13.59 8.84 -7.06
C PRO A 67 14.00 7.40 -7.43
N VAL A 68 13.09 6.45 -7.19
CA VAL A 68 13.16 5.12 -7.79
C VAL A 68 12.65 5.20 -9.23
N TYR A 69 13.48 4.82 -10.19
CA TYR A 69 13.18 4.96 -11.62
C TYR A 69 12.70 3.65 -12.24
N PHE A 70 11.69 3.75 -13.10
CA PHE A 70 11.14 2.65 -13.89
C PHE A 70 11.07 3.05 -15.37
N GLU A 71 11.42 2.15 -16.27
CA GLU A 71 11.40 2.40 -17.71
C GLU A 71 9.97 2.75 -18.19
N ALA A 72 9.86 3.78 -19.03
CA ALA A 72 8.59 4.28 -19.51
C ALA A 72 8.64 4.69 -21.00
N THR A 73 9.62 4.17 -21.75
CA THR A 73 9.83 4.50 -23.16
C THR A 73 8.87 3.70 -24.04
N GLY A 74 8.05 4.39 -24.81
CA GLY A 74 6.95 3.75 -25.52
C GLY A 74 6.09 4.67 -26.37
N TYR A 75 5.04 4.07 -26.91
CA TYR A 75 4.00 4.78 -27.62
C TYR A 75 2.75 4.91 -26.74
N HIS A 76 1.84 5.80 -27.12
CA HIS A 76 0.55 5.97 -26.50
C HIS A 76 -0.14 4.61 -26.28
N SER A 77 -0.77 4.44 -25.11
CA SER A 77 -1.40 3.21 -24.64
C SER A 77 -0.46 2.03 -24.38
N LYS A 78 0.87 2.14 -24.54
CA LYS A 78 1.80 1.05 -24.18
C LYS A 78 1.68 0.77 -22.67
N PRO A 79 1.39 -0.48 -22.25
CA PRO A 79 1.35 -0.86 -20.85
C PRO A 79 2.76 -1.14 -20.32
N PHE A 80 2.95 -0.86 -19.04
CA PHE A 80 4.15 -1.18 -18.26
C PHE A 80 3.72 -1.78 -16.92
N SER A 81 4.47 -2.77 -16.44
CA SER A 81 4.18 -3.46 -15.19
C SER A 81 5.47 -3.76 -14.43
N TYR A 82 5.47 -3.45 -13.15
CA TYR A 82 6.62 -3.61 -12.26
C TYR A 82 6.20 -4.31 -10.97
N ASN A 83 7.06 -5.18 -10.47
CA ASN A 83 6.87 -5.91 -9.21
C ASN A 83 8.23 -6.12 -8.53
N ARG A 84 8.26 -6.96 -7.48
CA ARG A 84 9.46 -7.23 -6.68
C ARG A 84 10.57 -7.94 -7.45
N THR A 85 10.25 -8.58 -8.58
CA THR A 85 11.24 -9.23 -9.44
C THR A 85 11.90 -8.19 -10.34
N PRO A 86 13.23 -8.04 -10.30
CA PRO A 86 13.94 -7.09 -11.15
C PRO A 86 13.74 -7.38 -12.64
N THR A 87 13.55 -6.32 -13.42
CA THR A 87 13.67 -6.40 -14.88
C THR A 87 15.12 -6.66 -15.30
N TYR A 88 15.36 -6.90 -16.59
CA TYR A 88 16.73 -7.01 -17.12
C TYR A 88 17.57 -5.72 -16.92
N LEU A 89 16.91 -4.59 -16.66
CA LEU A 89 17.53 -3.31 -16.31
C LEU A 89 17.68 -3.10 -14.79
N GLY A 90 17.36 -4.12 -13.98
CA GLY A 90 17.48 -4.08 -12.53
C GLY A 90 16.36 -3.34 -11.80
N GLN A 91 15.30 -2.93 -12.50
CA GLN A 91 14.21 -2.14 -11.92
C GLN A 91 13.19 -3.04 -11.22
N SER A 92 12.82 -2.75 -9.99
CA SER A 92 11.81 -3.48 -9.22
C SER A 92 11.17 -2.60 -8.16
N THR A 93 10.06 -3.06 -7.59
CA THR A 93 9.39 -2.41 -6.45
C THR A 93 10.03 -2.74 -5.10
N ALA A 94 11.18 -3.43 -5.06
CA ALA A 94 11.80 -3.88 -3.80
C ALA A 94 12.19 -2.72 -2.85
N LEU A 95 12.44 -1.53 -3.39
CA LEU A 95 12.73 -0.31 -2.62
C LEU A 95 11.47 0.47 -2.21
N LEU A 96 10.28 0.03 -2.60
CA LEU A 96 9.01 0.70 -2.31
C LEU A 96 8.32 0.05 -1.09
N LYS A 97 9.00 0.10 0.06
CA LYS A 97 8.60 -0.59 1.30
C LYS A 97 8.78 0.29 2.55
N GLY A 98 7.76 0.32 3.40
CA GLY A 98 7.82 0.98 4.71
C GLY A 98 7.68 2.50 4.67
N TYR A 99 6.91 3.02 3.70
CA TYR A 99 6.69 4.46 3.51
C TYR A 99 5.19 4.79 3.62
N ASP A 100 4.86 6.02 4.04
CA ASP A 100 3.47 6.46 4.21
C ASP A 100 2.89 7.14 2.95
N THR A 101 3.76 7.55 2.03
CA THR A 101 3.39 8.30 0.85
C THR A 101 4.29 7.91 -0.31
N TYR A 102 3.70 7.75 -1.50
CA TYR A 102 4.43 7.58 -2.75
C TYR A 102 3.97 8.63 -3.75
N VAL A 103 4.93 9.41 -4.25
CA VAL A 103 4.70 10.40 -5.30
C VAL A 103 5.22 9.83 -6.60
N ILE A 104 4.31 9.48 -7.50
CA ILE A 104 4.63 8.96 -8.83
C ILE A 104 4.57 10.14 -9.81
N THR A 105 5.56 10.29 -10.67
CA THR A 105 5.58 11.34 -11.71
C THR A 105 6.16 10.84 -13.04
N LEU A 106 5.74 11.51 -14.11
CA LEU A 106 6.28 11.36 -15.46
C LEU A 106 6.21 12.71 -16.16
N TYR A 107 7.09 12.98 -17.13
CA TYR A 107 7.07 14.26 -17.86
C TYR A 107 5.94 14.35 -18.91
N VAL A 108 5.30 13.24 -19.24
CA VAL A 108 4.07 13.18 -20.07
C VAL A 108 2.91 12.61 -19.28
N ASP A 109 1.70 12.73 -19.83
CA ASP A 109 0.51 12.12 -19.24
C ASP A 109 0.57 10.59 -19.22
N TYR A 110 0.11 10.00 -18.12
CA TYR A 110 0.06 8.56 -17.88
C TYR A 110 -1.13 8.22 -16.99
N GLY A 111 -1.54 6.94 -17.02
CA GLY A 111 -2.60 6.43 -16.16
C GLY A 111 -2.15 5.18 -15.40
N LEU A 112 -2.26 5.21 -14.07
CA LEU A 112 -2.11 4.02 -13.23
C LEU A 112 -3.30 3.07 -13.50
N THR A 113 -3.01 1.81 -13.83
CA THR A 113 -4.02 0.82 -14.24
C THR A 113 -4.17 -0.33 -13.25
N SER A 114 -3.14 -0.63 -12.46
CA SER A 114 -3.21 -1.55 -11.35
C SER A 114 -2.27 -1.11 -10.22
N LEU A 115 -2.65 -1.42 -8.99
CA LEU A 115 -1.85 -1.18 -7.80
C LEU A 115 -2.17 -2.27 -6.78
N THR A 116 -1.13 -2.94 -6.28
CA THR A 116 -1.21 -3.87 -5.17
C THR A 116 -0.34 -3.35 -4.04
N VAL A 117 -0.90 -3.29 -2.84
CA VAL A 117 -0.22 -2.81 -1.65
C VAL A 117 -0.28 -3.84 -0.52
N GLU A 118 0.72 -3.83 0.34
CA GLU A 118 0.75 -4.58 1.59
C GLU A 118 0.89 -3.59 2.75
N GLY A 119 -0.05 -3.60 3.69
CA GLY A 119 0.04 -2.76 4.89
C GLY A 119 0.92 -3.39 5.97
N ALA A 120 1.37 -2.59 6.93
CA ALA A 120 1.86 -3.13 8.19
C ALA A 120 0.74 -4.00 8.83
N ALA A 121 1.07 -5.20 9.30
CA ALA A 121 0.13 -6.02 10.04
C ALA A 121 -0.26 -5.27 11.31
N THR A 122 -1.45 -4.65 11.33
CA THR A 122 -2.06 -4.16 12.56
C THR A 122 -2.32 -5.39 13.42
N SER A 123 -1.53 -5.58 14.48
CA SER A 123 -1.91 -6.51 15.54
C SER A 123 -3.20 -5.94 16.16
N VAL A 124 -4.36 -6.40 15.70
CA VAL A 124 -5.61 -6.17 16.40
C VAL A 124 -5.44 -6.89 17.75
N PRO A 125 -5.41 -6.19 18.89
CA PRO A 125 -5.43 -6.89 20.17
C PRO A 125 -6.75 -7.66 20.22
N GLU A 126 -6.65 -8.99 20.29
CA GLU A 126 -7.80 -9.85 20.49
C GLU A 126 -8.56 -9.32 21.73
N PRO A 127 -9.88 -9.04 21.63
CA PRO A 127 -10.62 -8.61 22.81
C PRO A 127 -10.53 -9.73 23.83
N ALA A 128 -9.96 -9.43 25.00
CA ALA A 128 -9.80 -10.40 26.08
C ALA A 128 -11.15 -11.07 26.35
N ALA A 129 -11.28 -12.34 25.99
CA ALA A 129 -12.44 -13.14 26.33
C ALA A 129 -12.52 -13.21 27.86
N LEU A 130 -13.48 -12.50 28.45
CA LEU A 130 -13.77 -12.55 29.87
C LEU A 130 -14.34 -13.94 30.18
N THR A 131 -13.47 -14.90 30.46
CA THR A 131 -13.86 -16.25 30.88
C THR A 131 -14.45 -16.18 32.29
N VAL A 132 -15.77 -16.02 32.39
CA VAL A 132 -16.51 -16.22 33.64
C VAL A 132 -16.62 -17.73 33.89
N MET A 133 -15.71 -18.27 34.70
CA MET A 133 -15.85 -19.63 35.25
C MET A 133 -16.82 -19.58 36.42
N ILE A 134 -18.08 -19.98 36.20
CA ILE A 134 -19.02 -20.28 37.28
C ILE A 134 -18.62 -21.62 37.90
N PHE A 135 -18.08 -21.61 39.12
CA PHE A 135 -17.87 -22.83 39.89
C PHE A 135 -19.19 -23.28 40.53
N GLY A 136 -19.82 -24.31 39.95
CA GLY A 136 -20.94 -25.01 40.57
C GLY A 136 -20.43 -26.01 41.62
N ALA A 137 -20.57 -25.67 42.91
CA ALA A 137 -20.39 -26.63 44.00
C ALA A 137 -21.74 -27.24 44.38
N VAL A 138 -21.98 -28.49 44.00
CA VAL A 138 -23.11 -29.29 44.52
C VAL A 138 -22.70 -29.91 45.85
N ALA A 139 -23.21 -29.38 46.95
CA ALA A 139 -23.04 -29.96 48.28
C ALA A 139 -23.97 -31.17 48.45
N MET A 140 -23.39 -32.37 48.52
CA MET A 140 -24.10 -33.61 48.90
C MET A 140 -24.38 -33.60 50.41
N ILE A 141 -25.63 -33.35 50.82
CA ILE A 141 -26.05 -33.45 52.21
C ILE A 141 -26.62 -34.85 52.48
N ARG A 142 -25.87 -35.69 53.20
CA ARG A 142 -26.40 -36.93 53.80
C ARG A 142 -27.19 -36.60 55.08
N PRO A 143 -28.43 -37.09 55.26
CA PRO A 143 -29.15 -36.89 56.52
C PRO A 143 -28.60 -37.82 57.62
N ARG A 144 -28.25 -37.23 58.77
CA ARG A 144 -27.96 -37.93 60.03
C ARG A 144 -29.26 -38.49 60.62
N ARG A 145 -29.27 -39.78 60.98
CA ARG A 145 -30.30 -40.37 61.84
C ARG A 145 -30.29 -39.70 63.22
N ARG A 146 -31.46 -39.38 63.77
CA ARG A 146 -31.68 -39.24 65.22
C ARG A 146 -32.92 -40.00 65.64
N ALA A 147 -32.75 -40.70 66.75
CA ALA A 147 -33.72 -41.53 67.44
C ALA A 147 -34.79 -40.69 68.16
N ALA A 148 -35.97 -41.31 68.31
CA ALA A 148 -36.86 -41.20 69.45
C ALA A 148 -37.38 -42.62 69.73
#